data_AF-A0A094KSS1-F1
#
_entry.id   AF-A0A094KSS1-F1
#
_cell.length_a   1.000
_cell.length_b   1.000
_cell.length_c   1.000
_cell.angle_alpha   90.00
_cell.angle_beta   90.00
_cell.angle_gamma   90.00
#
_symmetry.space_group_name_H-M   'P 1'
#
loop_
_entity.id
_entity.type
_entity.pdbx_description
1 polymer ?
#
loop_
_entity_poly.entity_id
_entity_poly.type
_entity_poly.pdbx_seq_one_letter_code
_entity_poly.pdbx_strand_id
1 'polypeptide(L)'
;EHAAKEPVEDTDPSTLSFSLTMTEKYPVQDTGVPKDEEYLTDQVTLEIASVNIKTLTSDSGLIQQPEDKDTQNHTDESLSDLKKTCKENGTCSLCLFRAPTISDMLNDEDLLYTVRLKLDPCHPTVKNWRNLASKWGMTYDELCFLEQKPQSPTLEFLLRNSDRTVEQLIDLCKFYKRIDVVKVLLKWVEEEWPKRGNRTYQNDF
;
A
#
# COMPACT_ATOMS: atom_id res chain seq x y z
N GLU A 1 65.28 -9.74 34.92
CA GLU A 1 65.25 -8.53 34.08
C GLU A 1 64.90 -8.89 32.66
N HIS A 2 63.94 -8.14 32.11
CA HIS A 2 63.60 -7.93 30.70
C HIS A 2 63.11 -9.12 29.85
N ALA A 3 61.78 -9.28 29.87
CA ALA A 3 61.00 -9.82 28.76
C ALA A 3 60.95 -8.84 27.58
N ALA A 4 61.00 -9.34 26.34
CA ALA A 4 60.67 -8.61 25.11
C ALA A 4 60.07 -9.63 24.11
N LYS A 5 58.74 -9.75 24.05
CA LYS A 5 57.78 -9.09 23.15
C LYS A 5 57.89 -9.57 21.69
N GLU A 6 56.97 -10.45 21.31
CA GLU A 6 56.64 -10.79 19.91
C GLU A 6 56.06 -9.57 19.17
N PRO A 7 56.21 -9.50 17.82
CA PRO A 7 55.63 -8.42 17.02
C PRO A 7 54.11 -8.56 16.94
N VAL A 8 53.40 -7.44 17.08
CA VAL A 8 51.95 -7.35 16.90
C VAL A 8 51.69 -7.15 15.40
N GLU A 9 50.95 -8.07 14.77
CA GLU A 9 50.48 -7.91 13.39
C GLU A 9 49.38 -6.84 13.33
N ASP A 10 49.71 -5.67 12.80
CA ASP A 10 48.71 -4.69 12.36
C ASP A 10 47.91 -5.27 11.19
N THR A 11 46.72 -5.78 11.47
CA THR A 11 45.75 -6.16 10.44
C THR A 11 44.82 -4.99 10.18
N ASP A 12 45.11 -4.24 9.11
CA ASP A 12 44.16 -3.30 8.50
C ASP A 12 43.23 -4.06 7.54
N PRO A 13 41.89 -4.08 7.73
CA PRO A 13 40.97 -4.62 6.76
C PRO A 13 40.48 -3.50 5.85
N SER A 14 41.23 -3.20 4.79
CA SER A 14 40.68 -2.47 3.65
C SER A 14 41.48 -2.81 2.40
N THR A 15 40.87 -3.60 1.50
CA THR A 15 40.66 -3.28 0.07
C THR A 15 40.03 -4.52 -0.57
N LEU A 16 38.70 -4.56 -0.67
CA LEU A 16 38.03 -5.55 -1.52
C LEU A 16 38.16 -5.08 -2.97
N SER A 17 39.10 -5.71 -3.67
CA SER A 17 39.24 -5.65 -5.12
C SER A 17 38.00 -6.23 -5.79
N PHE A 18 37.18 -5.39 -6.42
CA PHE A 18 36.24 -5.83 -7.44
C PHE A 18 36.62 -5.21 -8.80
N SER A 19 36.90 -6.12 -9.72
CA SER A 19 37.32 -5.96 -11.11
C SER A 19 36.65 -4.80 -11.86
N LEU A 20 37.42 -3.77 -12.21
CA LEU A 20 37.04 -2.71 -13.14
C LEU A 20 37.75 -2.94 -14.47
N THR A 21 37.26 -3.90 -15.24
CA THR A 21 37.55 -4.05 -16.68
C THR A 21 36.25 -4.11 -17.46
N MET A 22 35.31 -3.22 -17.11
CA MET A 22 34.29 -2.81 -18.08
C MET A 22 34.89 -1.69 -18.92
N THR A 23 35.17 -1.99 -20.18
CA THR A 23 35.46 -0.99 -21.21
C THR A 23 34.17 -0.21 -21.49
N GLU A 24 33.77 0.66 -20.57
CA GLU A 24 32.61 1.52 -20.75
C GLU A 24 33.03 2.74 -21.56
N LYS A 25 32.95 2.57 -22.88
CA LYS A 25 32.98 3.68 -23.83
C LYS A 25 31.61 4.37 -23.80
N TYR A 26 31.36 5.16 -22.76
CA TYR A 26 30.15 5.99 -22.71
C TYR A 26 30.15 6.99 -23.88
N PRO A 27 29.02 7.17 -24.59
CA PRO A 27 28.91 8.27 -25.54
C PRO A 27 28.91 9.58 -24.76
N VAL A 28 29.97 10.38 -24.95
CA VAL A 28 30.01 11.76 -24.47
C VAL A 28 28.97 12.53 -25.28
N GLN A 29 27.95 13.09 -24.61
CA GLN A 29 27.06 14.04 -25.27
C GLN A 29 27.81 15.35 -25.45
N ASP A 30 27.90 15.80 -26.70
CA ASP A 30 28.48 17.08 -27.06
C ASP A 30 27.64 18.20 -26.44
N THR A 31 28.18 18.93 -25.47
CA THR A 31 27.57 20.12 -24.87
C THR A 31 27.90 21.38 -25.66
N GLY A 32 27.99 21.26 -26.98
CA GLY A 32 28.01 22.41 -27.88
C GLY A 32 26.72 23.22 -27.70
N VAL A 33 26.86 24.47 -27.26
CA VAL A 33 25.77 25.46 -27.19
C VAL A 33 25.13 25.54 -28.59
N PRO A 34 23.81 25.32 -28.73
CA PRO A 34 23.17 25.44 -30.02
C PRO A 34 23.25 26.91 -30.47
N LYS A 35 23.80 27.12 -31.66
CA LYS A 35 23.78 28.42 -32.35
C LYS A 35 22.34 28.84 -32.56
N ASP A 36 22.14 30.14 -32.44
CA ASP A 36 20.88 30.86 -32.54
C ASP A 36 20.08 30.42 -33.78
N GLU A 37 19.06 29.60 -33.55
CA GLU A 37 18.00 29.36 -34.52
C GLU A 37 16.67 29.61 -33.81
N GLU A 38 16.01 30.65 -34.28
CA GLU A 38 14.79 31.27 -33.78
C GLU A 38 13.63 30.28 -33.72
N TYR A 39 13.42 29.66 -32.56
CA TYR A 39 12.21 28.88 -32.31
C TYR A 39 11.06 29.82 -31.98
N LEU A 40 10.19 30.01 -32.98
CA LEU A 40 8.86 30.57 -32.82
C LEU A 40 8.10 29.77 -31.75
N THR A 41 7.81 30.41 -30.63
CA THR A 41 6.93 29.90 -29.58
C THR A 41 5.48 29.96 -30.07
N ASP A 42 4.95 28.83 -30.54
CA ASP A 42 3.51 28.64 -30.66
C ASP A 42 2.91 28.61 -29.24
N GLN A 43 2.35 29.76 -28.86
CA GLN A 43 1.63 29.97 -27.61
C GLN A 43 0.33 29.16 -27.66
N VAL A 44 0.33 27.97 -27.05
CA VAL A 44 -0.92 27.21 -26.81
C VAL A 44 -1.66 27.88 -25.65
N THR A 45 -2.57 28.78 -25.98
CA THR A 45 -3.47 29.43 -25.01
C THR A 45 -4.62 28.47 -24.68
N LEU A 46 -4.68 27.93 -23.45
CA LEU A 46 -5.88 27.23 -22.97
C LEU A 46 -6.93 28.25 -22.55
N GLU A 47 -7.96 28.41 -23.38
CA GLU A 47 -9.18 29.15 -23.03
C GLU A 47 -10.01 28.34 -22.02
N ILE A 48 -9.96 28.75 -20.75
CA ILE A 48 -10.86 28.24 -19.72
C ILE A 48 -12.11 29.12 -19.73
N ALA A 49 -13.19 28.62 -20.32
CA ALA A 49 -14.49 29.29 -20.29
C ALA A 49 -14.98 29.39 -18.83
N SER A 50 -15.08 30.63 -18.34
CA SER A 50 -15.66 30.95 -17.04
C SER A 50 -17.17 30.65 -17.01
N VAL A 51 -17.61 29.85 -16.04
CA VAL A 51 -19.04 29.58 -15.82
C VAL A 51 -19.62 30.72 -14.97
N ASN A 52 -20.60 31.43 -15.52
CA ASN A 52 -21.30 32.52 -14.86
C ASN A 52 -22.41 31.94 -13.96
N ILE A 53 -22.14 31.79 -12.67
CA ILE A 53 -23.18 31.39 -11.70
C ILE A 53 -23.93 32.65 -11.27
N LYS A 54 -24.99 33.00 -12.01
CA LYS A 54 -25.97 33.99 -11.58
C LYS A 54 -27.25 33.30 -11.11
N THR A 55 -27.54 33.52 -9.81
CA THR A 55 -28.86 33.61 -9.18
C THR A 55 -29.84 32.43 -9.34
N LEU A 56 -29.95 31.65 -8.27
CA LEU A 56 -31.22 31.02 -7.86
C LEU A 56 -31.50 31.38 -6.40
N THR A 57 -31.91 32.63 -6.17
CA THR A 57 -32.70 32.97 -5.00
C THR A 57 -34.15 32.62 -5.33
N SER A 58 -34.59 31.42 -4.97
CA SER A 58 -36.02 31.12 -4.85
C SER A 58 -36.40 31.27 -3.38
N ASP A 59 -37.11 32.36 -3.12
CA ASP A 59 -37.84 32.63 -1.89
C ASP A 59 -38.95 31.59 -1.72
N SER A 60 -38.84 30.81 -0.65
CA SER A 60 -39.98 30.12 -0.05
C SER A 60 -39.76 30.04 1.45
N GLY A 61 -40.03 31.16 2.12
CA GLY A 61 -41.00 31.20 3.20
C GLY A 61 -40.82 30.24 4.39
N LEU A 62 -40.45 30.88 5.51
CA LEU A 62 -40.85 30.58 6.90
C LEU A 62 -40.03 29.55 7.69
N ILE A 63 -39.11 30.07 8.53
CA ILE A 63 -38.55 29.33 9.66
C ILE A 63 -39.64 29.26 10.74
N GLN A 64 -40.20 28.07 10.96
CA GLN A 64 -40.95 27.74 12.18
C GLN A 64 -40.05 26.95 13.12
N GLN A 65 -39.82 27.48 14.32
CA GLN A 65 -39.42 26.67 15.46
C GLN A 65 -40.55 25.72 15.82
N PRO A 66 -40.28 24.43 16.08
CA PRO A 66 -41.23 23.59 16.79
C PRO A 66 -40.90 23.61 18.29
N GLU A 67 -41.89 24.04 19.07
CA GLU A 67 -41.97 23.87 20.51
C GLU A 67 -42.08 22.38 20.90
N ASP A 68 -41.59 22.09 22.10
CA ASP A 68 -41.61 20.79 22.77
C ASP A 68 -43.01 20.16 22.83
N LYS A 69 -43.19 18.99 22.20
CA LYS A 69 -44.24 18.03 22.59
C LYS A 69 -43.78 16.58 22.48
N ASP A 70 -43.89 15.94 23.63
CA ASP A 70 -43.69 14.54 23.98
C ASP A 70 -44.74 13.62 23.33
N THR A 71 -44.37 12.71 22.42
CA THR A 71 -44.95 11.34 22.27
C THR A 71 -44.25 10.47 21.21
N GLN A 72 -43.67 9.37 21.71
CA GLN A 72 -43.64 7.98 21.20
C GLN A 72 -43.40 7.62 19.70
N ASN A 73 -42.34 6.81 19.54
CA ASN A 73 -42.21 5.60 18.72
C ASN A 73 -42.25 5.72 17.19
N HIS A 74 -41.06 5.74 16.56
CA HIS A 74 -40.78 4.75 15.51
C HIS A 74 -39.27 4.47 15.43
N THR A 75 -38.96 3.19 15.41
CA THR A 75 -37.64 2.60 15.23
C THR A 75 -37.10 2.97 13.85
N ASP A 76 -36.09 3.84 13.80
CA ASP A 76 -35.16 3.91 12.69
C ASP A 76 -33.77 4.13 13.29
N GLU A 77 -33.10 3.01 13.57
CA GLU A 77 -31.72 2.97 14.03
C GLU A 77 -30.84 3.44 12.87
N SER A 78 -30.49 4.73 12.91
CA SER A 78 -29.53 5.39 12.03
C SER A 78 -28.29 4.51 11.83
N LEU A 79 -28.13 3.98 10.61
CA LEU A 79 -26.98 3.18 10.14
C LEU A 79 -25.62 3.88 10.36
N SER A 80 -25.65 5.19 10.63
CA SER A 80 -24.51 6.07 10.87
C SER A 80 -23.90 5.89 12.28
N ASP A 81 -24.69 5.44 13.26
CA ASP A 81 -24.30 5.37 14.68
C ASP A 81 -23.70 4.01 15.08
N LEU A 82 -23.60 3.07 14.12
CA LEU A 82 -23.04 1.74 14.33
C LEU A 82 -21.54 1.65 13.98
N LYS A 83 -20.82 2.78 13.96
CA LYS A 83 -19.34 2.79 14.05
C LYS A 83 -18.87 2.63 15.50
N LYS A 84 -19.50 1.73 16.26
CA LYS A 84 -18.93 1.25 17.53
C LYS A 84 -17.87 0.23 17.15
N THR A 85 -16.60 0.62 17.29
CA THR A 85 -15.43 -0.24 17.09
C THR A 85 -15.66 -1.57 17.78
N CYS A 86 -15.90 -2.62 17.00
CA CYS A 86 -16.13 -3.95 17.56
C CYS A 86 -14.82 -4.40 18.22
N LYS A 87 -14.83 -4.50 19.56
CA LYS A 87 -13.68 -5.00 20.31
C LYS A 87 -13.41 -6.44 19.92
N GLU A 88 -12.13 -6.78 19.85
CA GLU A 88 -11.53 -7.96 19.21
C GLU A 88 -11.96 -9.34 19.72
N ASN A 89 -12.87 -9.45 20.70
CA ASN A 89 -13.19 -10.75 21.34
C ASN A 89 -14.71 -11.03 21.45
N GLY A 90 -15.57 -10.31 20.72
CA GLY A 90 -17.01 -10.54 20.70
C GLY A 90 -17.52 -10.96 19.33
N THR A 91 -18.30 -12.04 19.27
CA THR A 91 -19.01 -12.52 18.06
C THR A 91 -20.04 -11.49 17.61
N CYS A 92 -19.58 -10.50 16.86
CA CYS A 92 -20.41 -9.50 16.25
C CYS A 92 -20.96 -10.06 14.92
N SER A 93 -22.28 -10.26 14.84
CA SER A 93 -22.94 -10.82 13.65
C SER A 93 -22.69 -10.01 12.38
N LEU A 94 -22.49 -8.69 12.51
CA LEU A 94 -22.14 -7.81 11.38
C LEU A 94 -20.68 -7.96 10.93
N CYS A 95 -19.81 -8.37 11.85
CA CYS A 95 -18.38 -8.55 11.62
C CYS A 95 -18.09 -9.86 10.89
N LEU A 96 -18.99 -10.84 10.98
CA LEU A 96 -18.94 -12.10 10.23
C LEU A 96 -19.06 -11.90 8.72
N PHE A 97 -19.73 -10.82 8.29
CA PHE A 97 -19.95 -10.52 6.87
C PHE A 97 -19.04 -9.42 6.34
N ARG A 98 -18.06 -8.96 7.13
CA ARG A 98 -17.15 -7.91 6.66
C ARG A 98 -16.20 -8.46 5.61
N ALA A 99 -15.91 -7.63 4.60
CA ALA A 99 -14.83 -7.93 3.67
C ALA A 99 -13.50 -7.98 4.42
N PRO A 100 -12.62 -8.96 4.15
CA PRO A 100 -11.34 -9.05 4.80
C PRO A 100 -10.45 -7.85 4.42
N THR A 101 -9.76 -7.31 5.41
CA THR A 101 -8.74 -6.28 5.24
C THR A 101 -7.35 -6.89 5.09
N ILE A 102 -6.38 -6.09 4.64
CA ILE A 102 -4.98 -6.53 4.60
C ILE A 102 -4.49 -6.85 6.02
N SER A 103 -4.94 -6.12 7.05
CA SER A 103 -4.66 -6.46 8.44
C SER A 103 -5.15 -7.87 8.82
N ASP A 104 -6.32 -8.28 8.36
CA ASP A 104 -6.85 -9.62 8.61
C ASP A 104 -6.00 -10.72 7.95
N MET A 105 -5.56 -10.44 6.72
CA MET A 105 -4.66 -11.29 5.95
C MET A 105 -3.30 -11.43 6.64
N LEU A 106 -2.78 -10.35 7.23
CA LEU A 106 -1.49 -10.33 7.94
C LEU A 106 -1.49 -11.21 9.20
N ASN A 107 -2.66 -11.46 9.81
CA ASN A 107 -2.81 -12.38 10.94
C ASN A 107 -2.76 -13.87 10.52
N ASP A 108 -2.57 -14.16 9.24
CA ASP A 108 -2.45 -15.51 8.69
C ASP A 108 -1.01 -15.78 8.23
N GLU A 109 -0.21 -16.43 9.07
CA GLU A 109 1.23 -16.61 8.85
C GLU A 109 1.55 -17.41 7.57
N ASP A 110 0.79 -18.47 7.29
CA ASP A 110 1.01 -19.33 6.12
C ASP A 110 0.70 -18.59 4.81
N LEU A 111 -0.40 -17.83 4.81
CA LEU A 111 -0.75 -16.97 3.69
C LEU A 111 0.29 -15.87 3.49
N LEU A 112 0.67 -15.18 4.56
CA LEU A 112 1.67 -14.13 4.52
C LEU A 112 3.01 -14.66 3.99
N TYR A 113 3.46 -15.81 4.48
CA TYR A 113 4.67 -16.48 3.99
C TYR A 113 4.59 -16.74 2.48
N THR A 114 3.46 -17.28 2.01
CA THR A 114 3.24 -17.57 0.58
C THR A 114 3.26 -16.31 -0.27
N VAL A 115 2.63 -15.23 0.19
CA VAL A 115 2.59 -13.94 -0.51
C VAL A 115 3.99 -13.33 -0.57
N ARG A 116 4.74 -13.36 0.52
CA ARG A 116 6.14 -12.89 0.58
C ARG A 116 7.02 -13.66 -0.39
N LEU A 117 6.95 -14.99 -0.39
CA LEU A 117 7.72 -15.83 -1.30
C LEU A 117 7.47 -15.49 -2.78
N LYS A 118 6.25 -15.08 -3.11
CA LYS A 118 5.86 -14.68 -4.47
C LYS A 118 6.25 -13.26 -4.84
N LEU A 119 6.20 -12.33 -3.89
CA LEU A 119 6.33 -10.90 -4.17
C LEU A 119 7.73 -10.33 -3.86
N ASP A 120 8.49 -10.92 -2.93
CA ASP A 120 9.82 -10.45 -2.54
C ASP A 120 10.88 -10.60 -3.66
N PRO A 121 10.94 -11.70 -4.43
CA PRO A 121 11.97 -11.85 -5.46
C PRO A 121 11.92 -10.75 -6.52
N CYS A 122 13.09 -10.17 -6.82
CA CYS A 122 13.25 -9.25 -7.94
C CYS A 122 13.55 -10.04 -9.21
N HIS A 123 12.59 -10.08 -10.14
CA HIS A 123 12.78 -10.68 -11.46
C HIS A 123 12.54 -9.60 -12.53
N PRO A 124 13.42 -9.48 -13.54
CA PRO A 124 13.39 -8.35 -14.48
C PRO A 124 12.07 -8.18 -15.25
N THR A 125 11.34 -9.27 -15.48
CA THR A 125 10.09 -9.26 -16.27
C THR A 125 8.82 -9.46 -15.43
N VAL A 126 8.95 -9.86 -14.17
CA VAL A 126 7.79 -10.15 -13.30
C VAL A 126 7.64 -9.02 -12.29
N LYS A 127 6.46 -8.42 -12.25
CA LYS A 127 6.17 -7.30 -11.35
C LYS A 127 6.16 -7.80 -9.90
N ASN A 128 6.84 -7.09 -9.01
CA ASN A 128 7.06 -7.51 -7.63
C ASN A 128 6.49 -6.48 -6.63
N TRP A 129 6.77 -6.66 -5.34
CA TRP A 129 6.34 -5.74 -4.27
C TRP A 129 6.60 -4.26 -4.61
N ARG A 130 7.74 -3.94 -5.24
CA ARG A 130 8.14 -2.56 -5.57
C ARG A 130 7.19 -1.92 -6.56
N ASN A 131 6.73 -2.68 -7.55
CA ASN A 131 5.74 -2.18 -8.51
C ASN A 131 4.38 -1.95 -7.87
N LEU A 132 3.97 -2.87 -6.99
CA LEU A 132 2.71 -2.78 -6.27
C LEU A 132 2.71 -1.56 -5.32
N ALA A 133 3.76 -1.42 -4.53
CA ALA A 133 3.99 -0.31 -3.62
C ALA A 133 4.01 1.05 -4.35
N SER A 134 4.74 1.14 -5.45
CA SER A 134 4.77 2.35 -6.28
C SER A 134 3.38 2.71 -6.81
N LYS A 135 2.59 1.73 -7.26
CA LYS A 135 1.22 1.97 -7.76
C LYS A 135 0.26 2.46 -6.67
N TRP A 136 0.50 2.07 -5.43
CA TRP A 136 -0.24 2.55 -4.26
C TRP A 136 0.36 3.82 -3.62
N GLY A 137 1.31 4.47 -4.30
CA GLY A 137 1.77 5.81 -3.96
C GLY A 137 2.97 5.86 -3.02
N MET A 138 3.68 4.76 -2.81
CA MET A 138 4.99 4.83 -2.13
C MET A 138 6.00 5.56 -3.01
N THR A 139 6.71 6.52 -2.41
CA THR A 139 7.73 7.33 -3.08
C THR A 139 8.98 6.51 -3.39
N TYR A 140 9.80 7.00 -4.32
CA TYR A 140 11.05 6.31 -4.69
C TYR A 140 11.96 6.09 -3.47
N ASP A 141 12.12 7.11 -2.62
CA ASP A 141 12.97 7.04 -1.44
C ASP A 141 12.46 5.98 -0.44
N GLU A 142 11.14 5.88 -0.25
CA GLU A 142 10.54 4.84 0.59
C GLU A 142 10.77 3.44 0.02
N LEU A 143 10.67 3.28 -1.29
CA LEU A 143 10.96 2.01 -1.95
C LEU A 143 12.43 1.61 -1.76
N CYS A 144 13.36 2.53 -1.98
CA CYS A 144 14.79 2.28 -1.77
C CYS A 144 15.10 1.96 -0.30
N PHE A 145 14.44 2.66 0.63
CA PHE A 145 14.58 2.39 2.06
C PHE A 145 14.14 0.97 2.43
N LEU A 146 13.02 0.47 1.88
CA LEU A 146 12.58 -0.91 2.12
C LEU A 146 13.52 -1.95 1.53
N GLU A 147 14.14 -1.67 0.39
CA GLU A 147 15.08 -2.58 -0.28
C GLU A 147 16.39 -2.78 0.51
N GLN A 148 16.78 -1.79 1.32
CA GLN A 148 17.97 -1.84 2.16
C GLN A 148 17.75 -2.57 3.50
N LYS A 149 16.49 -2.81 3.89
CA LYS A 149 16.17 -3.46 5.16
C LYS A 149 16.37 -4.98 5.07
N PRO A 150 16.76 -5.63 6.18
CA PRO A 150 16.81 -7.09 6.24
C PRO A 150 15.42 -7.74 6.31
N GLN A 151 14.38 -6.97 6.64
CA GLN A 151 12.99 -7.45 6.64
C GLN A 151 12.42 -7.58 5.23
N SER A 152 11.42 -8.44 5.09
CA SER A 152 10.68 -8.59 3.82
C SER A 152 10.03 -7.25 3.42
N PRO A 153 10.34 -6.71 2.24
CA PRO A 153 9.74 -5.46 1.79
C PRO A 153 8.24 -5.63 1.46
N THR A 154 7.80 -6.85 1.09
CA THR A 154 6.37 -7.16 0.95
C THR A 154 5.62 -6.99 2.27
N LEU A 155 6.19 -7.43 3.39
CA LEU A 155 5.55 -7.28 4.71
C LEU A 155 5.33 -5.81 5.06
N GLU A 156 6.37 -4.97 4.93
CA GLU A 156 6.27 -3.54 5.21
C GLU A 156 5.26 -2.82 4.29
N PHE A 157 5.25 -3.17 3.01
CA PHE A 157 4.25 -2.69 2.05
C PHE A 157 2.81 -3.01 2.48
N LEU A 158 2.57 -4.25 2.92
CA LEU A 158 1.25 -4.70 3.38
C LEU A 158 0.85 -4.02 4.70
N LEU A 159 1.78 -3.93 5.67
CA LEU A 159 1.54 -3.24 6.95
C LEU A 159 1.13 -1.79 6.73
N ARG A 160 1.79 -1.09 5.81
CA ARG A 160 1.48 0.32 5.49
C ARG A 160 0.12 0.50 4.81
N ASN A 161 -0.46 -0.58 4.30
CA ASN A 161 -1.77 -0.60 3.65
C ASN A 161 -2.77 -1.48 4.41
N SER A 162 -2.56 -1.71 5.72
CA SER A 162 -3.37 -2.61 6.56
C SER A 162 -4.88 -2.35 6.46
N ASP A 163 -5.27 -1.09 6.30
CA ASP A 163 -6.66 -0.63 6.27
C ASP A 163 -7.37 -0.87 4.94
N ARG A 164 -6.61 -1.19 3.87
CA ARG A 164 -7.19 -1.53 2.57
C ARG A 164 -7.84 -2.92 2.62
N THR A 165 -8.80 -3.17 1.73
CA THR A 165 -9.40 -4.50 1.61
C THR A 165 -8.50 -5.44 0.83
N VAL A 166 -8.61 -6.75 1.10
CA VAL A 166 -7.91 -7.78 0.31
C VAL A 166 -8.38 -7.76 -1.15
N GLU A 167 -9.63 -7.36 -1.42
CA GLU A 167 -10.16 -7.17 -2.78
C GLU A 167 -9.35 -6.11 -3.56
N GLN A 168 -9.03 -4.98 -2.93
CA GLN A 168 -8.19 -3.95 -3.56
C GLN A 168 -6.77 -4.48 -3.87
N LEU A 169 -6.21 -5.30 -2.99
CA LEU A 169 -4.92 -5.98 -3.23
C LEU A 169 -5.03 -6.95 -4.42
N ILE A 170 -6.10 -7.73 -4.49
CA ILE A 170 -6.37 -8.65 -5.60
C ILE A 170 -6.45 -7.89 -6.92
N ASP A 171 -7.17 -6.78 -6.97
CA ASP A 171 -7.29 -5.98 -8.19
C ASP A 171 -5.96 -5.35 -8.61
N LEU A 172 -5.14 -4.93 -7.66
CA LEU A 172 -3.78 -4.49 -7.94
C LEU A 172 -2.92 -5.64 -8.53
N CYS A 173 -3.03 -6.85 -7.97
CA CYS A 173 -2.34 -8.01 -8.52
C CYS A 173 -2.84 -8.37 -9.92
N LYS A 174 -4.15 -8.27 -10.19
CA LYS A 174 -4.74 -8.46 -11.53
C LYS A 174 -4.21 -7.42 -12.52
N PHE A 175 -4.12 -6.16 -12.12
CA PHE A 175 -3.57 -5.07 -12.94
C PHE A 175 -2.16 -5.40 -13.44
N TYR A 176 -1.32 -5.95 -12.57
CA TYR A 176 0.03 -6.42 -12.91
C TYR A 176 0.10 -7.85 -13.44
N LYS A 177 -1.05 -8.50 -13.70
CA LYS A 177 -1.16 -9.89 -14.18
C LYS A 177 -0.44 -10.90 -13.27
N ARG A 178 -0.35 -10.62 -11.96
CA ARG A 178 0.18 -11.54 -10.93
C ARG A 178 -0.87 -12.57 -10.53
N ILE A 179 -1.27 -13.39 -11.50
CA ILE A 179 -2.33 -14.40 -11.35
C ILE A 179 -1.96 -15.43 -10.26
N ASP A 180 -0.67 -15.69 -10.08
CA ASP A 180 -0.14 -16.58 -9.05
C ASP A 180 -0.42 -16.09 -7.61
N VAL A 181 -0.43 -14.78 -7.39
CA VAL A 181 -0.82 -14.16 -6.11
C VAL A 181 -2.33 -14.04 -6.00
N VAL A 182 -3.01 -13.66 -7.09
CA VAL A 182 -4.48 -13.57 -7.15
C VAL A 182 -5.13 -14.89 -6.73
N LYS A 183 -4.64 -16.03 -7.25
CA LYS A 183 -5.16 -17.36 -6.87
C LYS A 183 -5.02 -17.66 -5.39
N VAL A 184 -3.89 -17.29 -4.80
CA VAL A 184 -3.62 -17.51 -3.37
C VAL A 184 -4.58 -16.67 -2.51
N LEU A 185 -4.74 -15.39 -2.86
CA LEU A 185 -5.62 -14.48 -2.13
C LEU A 185 -7.09 -14.87 -2.26
N LEU A 186 -7.57 -15.16 -3.48
CA LEU A 186 -8.96 -15.59 -3.70
C LEU A 186 -9.27 -16.88 -2.96
N LYS A 187 -8.38 -17.88 -3.04
CA LYS A 187 -8.54 -19.13 -2.30
C LYS A 187 -8.71 -18.87 -0.81
N TRP A 188 -7.88 -18.00 -0.22
CA TRP A 188 -8.00 -17.68 1.19
C TRP A 188 -9.31 -16.94 1.51
N VAL A 189 -9.72 -15.97 0.68
CA VAL A 189 -10.98 -15.23 0.87
C VAL A 189 -12.20 -16.15 0.79
N GLU A 190 -12.20 -17.14 -0.11
CA GLU A 190 -13.33 -18.04 -0.33
C GLU A 190 -13.36 -19.21 0.66
N GLU A 191 -12.19 -19.80 0.97
CA GLU A 191 -12.12 -21.03 1.76
C GLU A 191 -11.77 -20.79 3.24
N GLU A 192 -10.84 -19.89 3.56
CA GLU A 192 -10.30 -19.76 4.92
C GLU A 192 -10.93 -18.62 5.71
N TRP A 193 -11.20 -17.49 5.07
CA TRP A 193 -11.80 -16.33 5.72
C TRP A 193 -13.17 -16.63 6.38
N PRO A 194 -14.13 -17.31 5.72
CA PRO A 194 -15.44 -17.59 6.33
C PRO A 194 -15.36 -18.54 7.53
N LYS A 195 -14.32 -19.38 7.62
CA LYS A 195 -14.15 -20.34 8.72
C LYS A 195 -13.86 -19.65 10.05
N ARG A 196 -13.34 -18.42 10.06
CA ARG A 196 -12.98 -17.70 11.30
C ARG A 196 -14.19 -17.43 12.20
N GLY A 197 -15.39 -17.23 11.62
CA GLY A 197 -16.64 -17.09 12.37
C GLY A 197 -17.14 -18.39 13.02
N ASN A 198 -16.73 -19.56 12.50
CA ASN A 198 -17.19 -20.87 12.96
C ASN A 198 -16.25 -21.52 13.98
N ARG A 199 -15.02 -21.01 14.17
CA ARG A 199 -14.01 -21.61 15.06
C ARG A 199 -14.28 -21.39 16.55
N THR A 200 -15.26 -20.58 16.94
CA THR A 200 -15.57 -20.26 18.35
C THR A 200 -16.48 -21.28 19.06
N TYR A 201 -16.85 -22.42 18.47
CA TYR A 201 -17.77 -23.41 19.07
C TYR A 201 -17.17 -24.81 19.33
N GLN A 202 -15.85 -24.97 19.34
CA GLN A 202 -15.23 -26.31 19.46
C GLN A 202 -14.08 -26.43 20.50
N ASN A 203 -13.90 -25.46 21.39
CA ASN A 203 -12.87 -25.54 22.44
C ASN A 203 -13.47 -25.47 23.86
N ASP A 204 -14.48 -26.30 24.13
CA ASP A 204 -14.90 -26.61 25.50
C ASP A 204 -15.14 -28.12 25.60
N PHE A 205 -14.08 -28.91 25.85
CA PHE A 205 -14.13 -30.23 26.48
C PHE A 205 -12.80 -30.57 27.15
#